data_AF-A0A6I7P5Z1-F1
#
_entry.id   AF-A0A6I7P5Z1-F1
#
_cell.length_a   1.000
_cell.length_b   1.000
_cell.length_c   1.000
_cell.angle_alpha   90.00
_cell.angle_beta   90.00
_cell.angle_gamma   90.00
#
_symmetry.space_group_name_H-M   'P 1'
#
loop_
_entity.id
_entity.type
_entity.pdbx_description
1 polymer ?
#
loop_
_entity_poly.entity_id
_entity_poly.type
_entity_poly.pdbx_seq_one_letter_code
_entity_poly.pdbx_strand_id
1 'polypeptide(L)'
;MRVARNGCVVALGLVLVGCGGGLPPAGSLVGLKAMQLAETCRLDEAMAAAEAEVAAATPGTLRHAAALQEQAVLHRDRNRDDAAEALEARIAQATNQPAEVVRGDTLRDVAALRQRRAATYGRPGC
;
A
#
# COMPACT_ATOMS: atom_id res chain seq x y z
N MET A 1 -4.93 41.19 -6.27
CA MET A 1 -4.30 40.37 -5.20
C MET A 1 -4.77 38.93 -5.38
N ARG A 2 -3.86 38.00 -5.67
CA ARG A 2 -4.16 36.58 -5.89
C ARG A 2 -3.74 35.81 -4.64
N VAL A 3 -4.67 35.08 -4.03
CA VAL A 3 -4.37 34.08 -3.00
C VAL A 3 -4.99 32.77 -3.50
N ALA A 4 -4.13 31.92 -4.06
CA ALA A 4 -4.46 30.53 -4.33
C ALA A 4 -4.28 29.74 -3.04
N ARG A 5 -5.35 29.15 -2.50
CA ARG A 5 -5.27 28.07 -1.52
C ARG A 5 -6.32 27.02 -1.86
N ASN A 6 -5.81 25.88 -2.29
CA ASN A 6 -6.39 24.54 -2.22
C ASN A 6 -7.64 24.30 -3.07
N GLY A 7 -7.40 24.01 -4.35
CA GLY A 7 -8.38 23.41 -5.24
C GLY A 7 -8.63 21.94 -4.87
N CYS A 8 -9.80 21.65 -4.31
CA CYS A 8 -10.41 20.33 -4.33
C CYS A 8 -11.64 20.43 -5.23
N VAL A 9 -11.53 19.94 -6.47
CA VAL A 9 -12.68 19.75 -7.35
C VAL A 9 -13.18 18.33 -7.11
N VAL A 10 -14.39 18.20 -6.56
CA VAL A 10 -15.10 16.92 -6.44
C VAL A 10 -15.85 16.71 -7.75
N ALA A 11 -15.30 15.88 -8.64
CA ALA A 11 -16.02 15.41 -9.81
C ALA A 11 -16.65 14.04 -9.49
N LEU A 12 -17.98 13.97 -9.57
CA LEU A 12 -18.73 12.71 -9.58
C LEU A 12 -18.24 11.86 -10.75
N GLY A 13 -17.74 10.66 -10.45
CA GLY A 13 -17.28 9.68 -11.44
C GLY A 13 -15.78 9.80 -11.72
N LEU A 14 -15.03 8.78 -11.30
CA LEU A 14 -13.57 8.69 -11.37
C LEU A 14 -12.81 9.62 -10.40
N VAL A 15 -12.75 9.23 -9.13
CA VAL A 15 -11.94 9.93 -8.13
C VAL A 15 -10.48 9.47 -8.24
N LEU A 16 -9.72 10.12 -9.12
CA LEU A 16 -8.28 10.30 -8.95
C LEU A 16 -8.09 11.52 -8.04
N VAL A 17 -7.96 11.30 -6.72
CA VAL A 17 -7.57 12.35 -5.77
C VAL A 17 -6.13 12.12 -5.37
N GLY A 18 -5.26 12.90 -5.99
CA GLY A 18 -3.92 13.14 -5.49
C GLY A 18 -3.96 14.11 -4.31
N CYS A 19 -3.62 13.62 -3.12
CA CYS A 19 -3.15 14.42 -1.99
C CYS A 19 -1.85 13.76 -1.50
N GLY A 20 -0.77 14.55 -1.41
CA GLY A 20 0.60 14.07 -1.40
C GLY A 20 0.97 13.15 -0.23
N GLY A 21 1.71 12.09 -0.58
CA GLY A 21 2.32 11.14 0.35
C GLY A 21 2.46 9.74 -0.24
N GLY A 22 3.41 9.55 -1.16
CA GLY A 22 3.96 8.24 -1.51
C GLY A 22 3.02 7.21 -2.15
N LEU A 23 2.61 7.42 -3.39
CA LEU A 23 2.40 6.32 -4.33
C LEU A 23 2.82 6.81 -5.71
N PRO A 24 3.96 6.35 -6.25
CA PRO A 24 3.90 5.74 -7.59
C PRO A 24 5.06 4.74 -7.90
N PRO A 25 5.12 4.04 -9.05
CA PRO A 25 4.11 3.80 -10.09
C PRO A 25 3.95 2.30 -10.46
N ALA A 26 2.99 1.99 -11.34
CA ALA A 26 2.75 0.69 -12.00
C ALA A 26 2.00 -0.38 -11.16
N GLY A 27 0.96 0.04 -10.44
CA GLY A 27 0.06 -0.87 -9.74
C GLY A 27 -0.67 -1.78 -10.73
N SER A 28 -0.37 -3.07 -10.66
CA SER A 28 -1.27 -4.09 -11.20
C SER A 28 -2.70 -3.84 -10.71
N LEU A 29 -3.69 -4.10 -11.57
CA LEU A 29 -5.10 -4.04 -11.17
C LEU A 29 -5.38 -4.93 -9.95
N VAL A 30 -4.60 -6.00 -9.77
CA VAL A 30 -4.71 -6.90 -8.61
C VAL A 30 -4.17 -6.23 -7.34
N GLY A 31 -3.02 -5.56 -7.39
CA GLY A 31 -2.45 -4.83 -6.25
C GLY A 31 -3.33 -3.65 -5.81
N LEU A 32 -3.86 -2.89 -6.77
CA LEU A 32 -4.84 -1.83 -6.50
C LEU A 32 -6.10 -2.39 -5.83
N LYS A 33 -6.60 -3.53 -6.33
CA LYS A 33 -7.75 -4.21 -5.73
C LYS A 33 -7.44 -4.70 -4.31
N ALA A 34 -6.24 -5.23 -4.05
CA ALA A 34 -5.83 -5.66 -2.72
C ALA A 34 -5.88 -4.51 -1.71
N MET A 35 -5.33 -3.35 -2.08
CA MET A 35 -5.33 -2.16 -1.22
C MET A 35 -6.75 -1.60 -1.01
N GLN A 36 -7.59 -1.58 -2.05
CA GLN A 36 -9.00 -1.17 -1.91
C GLN A 36 -9.79 -2.13 -0.99
N LEU A 37 -9.57 -3.44 -1.10
CA LEU A 37 -10.18 -4.42 -0.20
C LEU A 37 -9.72 -4.19 1.25
N ALA A 38 -8.43 -3.91 1.44
CA ALA A 38 -7.90 -3.60 2.76
C ALA A 38 -8.49 -2.30 3.33
N GLU A 39 -8.69 -1.28 2.52
CA GLU A 39 -9.38 -0.04 2.91
C GLU A 39 -10.83 -0.29 3.33
N THR A 40 -11.51 -1.28 2.75
CA THR A 40 -12.89 -1.67 3.13
C THR A 40 -12.96 -2.70 4.26
N CYS A 41 -11.85 -2.98 4.95
CA CYS A 41 -11.72 -4.02 5.97
C CYS A 41 -11.95 -5.47 5.52
N ARG A 42 -11.84 -5.75 4.23
CA ARG A 42 -11.87 -7.12 3.68
C ARG A 42 -10.45 -7.69 3.64
N LEU A 43 -9.82 -7.80 4.82
CA LEU A 43 -8.39 -8.11 4.93
C LEU A 43 -8.00 -9.49 4.39
N ASP A 44 -8.85 -10.51 4.53
CA ASP A 44 -8.55 -11.85 4.00
C ASP A 44 -8.56 -11.88 2.47
N GLU A 45 -9.49 -11.16 1.84
CA GLU A 45 -9.52 -11.02 0.38
C GLU A 45 -8.39 -10.14 -0.15
N ALA A 46 -8.03 -9.10 0.61
CA ALA A 46 -6.88 -8.26 0.30
C ALA A 46 -5.58 -9.09 0.31
N MET A 47 -5.39 -9.94 1.32
CA MET A 47 -4.25 -10.84 1.39
C MET A 47 -4.22 -11.81 0.21
N ALA A 48 -5.34 -12.45 -0.11
CA ALA A 48 -5.41 -13.38 -1.24
C ALA A 48 -5.06 -12.69 -2.58
N ALA A 49 -5.51 -11.44 -2.77
CA ALA A 49 -5.17 -10.66 -3.95
C ALA A 49 -3.67 -10.29 -3.97
N ALA A 50 -3.10 -9.86 -2.85
CA ALA A 50 -1.67 -9.54 -2.75
C ALA A 50 -0.79 -10.77 -3.02
N GLU A 51 -1.15 -11.93 -2.46
CA GLU A 51 -0.45 -13.21 -2.72
C GLU A 51 -0.51 -13.59 -4.21
N ALA A 52 -1.66 -13.43 -4.85
CA ALA A 52 -1.82 -13.68 -6.28
C ALA A 52 -0.95 -12.73 -7.13
N GLU A 53 -0.85 -11.45 -6.75
CA GLU A 53 0.03 -10.49 -7.44
C GLU A 53 1.51 -10.85 -7.28
N VAL A 54 1.94 -11.24 -6.07
CA VAL A 54 3.31 -11.69 -5.83
C VAL A 54 3.65 -12.93 -6.66
N ALA A 55 2.71 -13.88 -6.77
CA ALA A 55 2.87 -15.08 -7.59
C ALA A 55 2.90 -14.77 -9.10
N ALA A 56 2.18 -13.74 -9.55
CA ALA A 56 2.17 -13.31 -10.95
C ALA A 56 3.37 -12.44 -11.33
N ALA A 57 4.01 -11.79 -10.35
CA ALA A 57 5.14 -10.89 -10.58
C ALA A 57 6.45 -11.67 -10.77
N THR A 58 7.17 -11.40 -11.87
CA THR A 58 8.46 -12.02 -12.15
C THR A 58 9.49 -11.69 -11.06
N PRO A 59 10.09 -12.69 -10.38
CA PRO A 59 11.08 -12.47 -9.33
C PRO A 59 12.25 -11.58 -9.78
N GLY A 60 12.75 -10.75 -8.86
CA GLY A 60 13.87 -9.83 -9.12
C GLY A 60 13.51 -8.57 -9.91
N THR A 61 12.24 -8.39 -10.31
CA THR A 61 11.78 -7.15 -10.94
C THR A 61 11.29 -6.13 -9.92
N LEU A 62 11.27 -4.85 -10.29
CA LEU A 62 10.66 -3.80 -9.48
C LEU A 62 9.18 -4.07 -9.18
N ARG A 63 8.47 -4.71 -10.13
CA ARG A 63 7.08 -5.12 -9.92
C ARG A 63 6.95 -6.16 -8.81
N HIS A 64 7.87 -7.13 -8.75
CA HIS A 64 7.87 -8.11 -7.68
C HIS A 64 8.21 -7.48 -6.32
N ALA A 65 9.15 -6.53 -6.27
CA ALA A 65 9.42 -5.77 -5.06
C ALA A 65 8.19 -4.97 -4.58
N ALA A 66 7.47 -4.33 -5.50
CA ALA A 66 6.23 -3.62 -5.19
C ALA A 66 5.11 -4.56 -4.69
N ALA A 67 4.95 -5.73 -5.31
CA ALA A 67 3.98 -6.73 -4.86
C ALA A 67 4.30 -7.26 -3.45
N LEU A 68 5.59 -7.50 -3.16
CA LEU A 68 6.04 -7.87 -1.82
C LEU A 68 5.80 -6.74 -0.82
N GLN A 69 5.98 -5.48 -1.22
CA GLN A 69 5.72 -4.31 -0.38
C GLN A 69 4.24 -4.23 0.03
N GLU A 70 3.32 -4.37 -0.93
CA GLU A 70 1.88 -4.42 -0.66
C GLU A 70 1.54 -5.54 0.34
N GLN A 71 2.12 -6.73 0.14
CA GLN A 71 1.92 -7.86 1.06
C GLN A 71 2.48 -7.57 2.46
N ALA A 72 3.65 -6.94 2.56
CA ALA A 72 4.28 -6.56 3.84
C ALA A 72 3.41 -5.56 4.62
N VAL A 73 2.84 -4.57 3.94
CA VAL A 73 1.92 -3.59 4.52
C VAL A 73 0.70 -4.28 5.14
N LEU A 74 0.09 -5.24 4.43
CA LEU A 74 -1.07 -5.97 4.95
C LEU A 74 -0.70 -6.87 6.15
N HIS A 75 0.48 -7.49 6.15
CA HIS A 75 0.96 -8.24 7.30
C HIS A 75 1.18 -7.35 8.52
N ARG A 76 1.81 -6.18 8.36
CA ARG A 76 1.96 -5.18 9.43
C ARG A 76 0.61 -4.68 9.93
N ASP A 77 -0.35 -4.40 9.04
CA ASP A 77 -1.69 -3.94 9.46
C ASP A 77 -2.38 -4.99 10.37
N ARG A 78 -2.14 -6.28 10.11
CA ARG A 78 -2.62 -7.42 10.90
C ARG A 78 -1.75 -7.77 12.12
N ASN A 79 -0.76 -6.95 12.47
CA ASN A 79 0.21 -7.21 13.54
C ASN A 79 0.96 -8.55 13.38
N ARG A 80 1.21 -8.96 12.13
CA ARG A 80 2.03 -10.14 11.79
C ARG A 80 3.46 -9.68 11.48
N ASP A 81 4.14 -9.18 12.49
CA ASP A 81 5.44 -8.52 12.35
C ASP A 81 6.51 -9.42 11.75
N ASP A 82 6.63 -10.67 12.22
CA ASP A 82 7.64 -11.62 11.69
C ASP A 82 7.48 -11.86 10.19
N ALA A 83 6.24 -11.98 9.71
CA ALA A 83 5.93 -12.19 8.30
C ALA A 83 6.25 -10.94 7.47
N ALA A 84 5.92 -9.76 7.99
CA ALA A 84 6.27 -8.51 7.35
C ALA A 84 7.79 -8.29 7.29
N GLU A 85 8.52 -8.60 8.35
CA GLU A 85 9.98 -8.46 8.41
C GLU A 85 10.69 -9.37 7.41
N ALA A 86 10.21 -10.60 7.24
CA ALA A 86 10.72 -11.50 6.22
C ALA A 86 10.53 -10.93 4.79
N LEU A 87 9.40 -10.27 4.54
CA LEU A 87 9.12 -9.61 3.25
C LEU A 87 9.97 -8.35 3.07
N GLU A 88 10.08 -7.49 4.09
CA GLU A 88 10.92 -6.29 4.11
C GLU A 88 12.38 -6.64 3.79
N ALA A 89 12.90 -7.74 4.35
CA ALA A 89 14.25 -8.23 4.06
C ALA A 89 14.42 -8.66 2.59
N ARG A 90 13.42 -9.32 2.00
CA ARG A 90 13.43 -9.71 0.59
C ARG A 90 13.37 -8.49 -0.34
N ILE A 91 12.58 -7.49 0.02
CA ILE A 91 12.49 -6.22 -0.72
C ILE A 91 13.83 -5.50 -0.64
N ALA A 92 14.40 -5.36 0.54
CA ALA A 92 15.71 -4.76 0.77
C ALA A 92 16.81 -5.40 -0.09
N GLN A 93 16.83 -6.73 -0.18
CA GLN A 93 17.74 -7.46 -1.06
C GLN A 93 17.47 -7.17 -2.54
N ALA A 94 16.20 -7.18 -2.96
CA ALA A 94 15.82 -6.96 -4.36
C ALA A 94 16.06 -5.50 -4.83
N THR A 95 15.93 -4.52 -3.94
CA THR A 95 16.10 -3.09 -4.25
C THR A 95 17.50 -2.56 -3.88
N ASN A 96 18.34 -3.39 -3.26
CA ASN A 96 19.63 -3.00 -2.71
C ASN A 96 19.53 -1.80 -1.75
N GLN A 97 18.51 -1.82 -0.88
CA GLN A 97 18.26 -0.80 0.13
C GLN A 97 18.45 -1.38 1.54
N PRO A 98 18.78 -0.54 2.54
CA PRO A 98 18.78 -0.99 3.93
C PRO A 98 17.40 -1.44 4.40
N ALA A 99 17.33 -2.55 5.15
CA ALA A 99 16.07 -3.08 5.65
C ALA A 99 15.30 -2.08 6.55
N GLU A 100 16.02 -1.22 7.28
CA GLU A 100 15.43 -0.14 8.08
C GLU A 100 14.71 0.93 7.24
N VAL A 101 15.20 1.22 6.03
CA VAL A 101 14.56 2.14 5.09
C VAL A 101 13.27 1.53 4.59
N VAL A 102 13.33 0.28 4.13
CA VAL A 102 12.16 -0.47 3.66
C VAL A 102 11.10 -0.58 4.76
N ARG A 103 11.50 -0.94 5.98
CA ARG A 103 10.60 -0.98 7.14
C ARG A 103 9.95 0.39 7.39
N GLY A 104 10.74 1.47 7.34
CA GLY A 104 10.23 2.83 7.49
C GLY A 104 9.16 3.18 6.45
N ASP A 105 9.37 2.77 5.21
CA ASP A 105 8.40 2.94 4.12
C ASP A 105 7.14 2.10 4.35
N THR A 106 7.26 0.82 4.72
CA THR A 106 6.13 -0.06 5.07
C THR A 106 5.28 0.52 6.20
N LEU A 107 5.91 1.02 7.27
CA LEU A 107 5.19 1.63 8.38
C LEU A 107 4.46 2.91 7.97
N ARG A 108 5.05 3.70 7.06
CA ARG A 108 4.39 4.88 6.49
C ARG A 108 3.15 4.48 5.67
N ASP A 109 3.26 3.42 4.87
CA ASP A 109 2.15 2.92 4.05
C ASP A 109 1.01 2.36 4.90
N VAL A 110 1.32 1.65 5.99
CA VAL A 110 0.33 1.18 6.98
C VAL A 110 -0.41 2.36 7.61
N ALA A 111 0.32 3.39 8.04
CA ALA A 111 -0.28 4.59 8.62
C ALA A 111 -1.21 5.29 7.61
N ALA A 112 -0.78 5.41 6.35
CA ALA A 112 -1.58 5.99 5.29
C ALA A 112 -2.84 5.16 5.00
N LEU A 113 -2.74 3.83 4.96
CA LEU A 113 -3.88 2.92 4.80
C LEU A 113 -4.92 3.12 5.92
N ARG A 114 -4.47 3.13 7.18
CA ARG A 114 -5.34 3.34 8.35
C ARG A 114 -5.99 4.72 8.34
N GLN A 115 -5.24 5.76 7.94
CA GLN A 115 -5.78 7.10 7.80
C GLN A 115 -6.86 7.20 6.72
N ARG A 116 -6.65 6.60 5.54
CA ARG A 116 -7.65 6.57 4.47
C ARG A 116 -8.90 5.80 4.89
N ARG A 117 -8.72 4.66 5.57
CA ARG A 117 -9.82 3.87 6.14
C ARG A 117 -10.65 4.68 7.15
N ALA A 118 -9.98 5.39 8.05
CA ALA A 118 -10.64 6.25 9.04
C ALA A 118 -11.39 7.42 8.37
N ALA A 119 -10.78 8.07 7.36
CA ALA A 119 -11.38 9.20 6.67
C ALA A 119 -12.62 8.81 5.84
N THR A 120 -12.59 7.65 5.19
CA THR A 120 -13.66 7.22 4.28
C THR A 120 -14.75 6.40 4.97
N TYR A 121 -14.37 5.55 5.93
CA TYR A 121 -15.28 4.57 6.53
C TYR A 121 -15.45 4.74 8.05
N GLY A 122 -14.75 5.70 8.67
CA GLY A 122 -14.82 5.92 10.12
C GLY A 122 -14.21 4.80 10.97
N ARG A 123 -13.39 3.91 10.38
CA ARG A 123 -12.79 2.76 11.07
C ARG A 123 -11.26 2.84 11.02
N PRO A 124 -10.56 3.18 12.12
CA PRO A 124 -9.10 3.19 12.11
C PRO A 124 -8.49 1.76 12.14
N GLY A 125 -9.28 0.75 12.51
CA GLY A 125 -8.89 -0.66 12.55
C GLY A 125 -9.94 -1.57 11.93
N CYS A 126 -9.47 -2.71 11.45
CA CYS A 126 -10.23 -3.93 11.35
C CYS A 126 -9.73 -4.84 12.48
#